data_AF-A0A960WRT1-F1
#
_entry.id   AF-A0A960WRT1-F1
#
_cell.length_a   1.000
_cell.length_b   1.000
_cell.length_c   1.000
_cell.angle_alpha   90.00
_cell.angle_beta   90.00
_cell.angle_gamma   90.00
#
_symmetry.space_group_name_H-M   'P 1'
#
loop_
_entity.id
_entity.type
_entity.pdbx_description
1 polymer ?
#
loop_
_entity_poly.entity_id
_entity_poly.type
_entity_poly.pdbx_seq_one_letter_code
_entity_poly.pdbx_strand_id
1 'polypeptide(L)'
;MNTKFASKISLAIAGVVIAVLLLALILRKSHSPGAAADSSMPSGPISVEETYAMMEESERDTVTNGLKTLVDGLGEFGLKPVFGIEGKLATAVATGDYGEMRRAFSDAVYGRFGSMEDSVAAMKKRLDSENIVAAFLAAEHLLIAGDRSGVPILTEILQRPETVPYRRDDESDLRNKACEILGKFRIEEAAPFLKEYYKRTASGAPLTALTQLGHRAGTWSERYQGGRGAVWYAKVGAAEFLPDIKNTFQESQDPETRIGAAWAAAYMGGGPEYVDYLIEASRLATEAPDDRETGEVIKSREALRYLGTLQTPEAIAALEKALVSKNPGASSVALVNLLFNQAEPSEKARQVLLDQLNGSVDHRINPELAMRIIAALDDAELKQAGGQASRRSSAYDWRFWGGERAKWPVENWIFDYVVIRNQTE
;
A
#
# COMPACT_ATOMS: atom_id res chain seq x y z
N MET A 1 -36.97 3.34 -35.79
CA MET A 1 -35.64 3.85 -35.39
C MET A 1 -35.58 5.33 -35.75
N ASN A 2 -35.41 6.21 -34.76
CA ASN A 2 -35.67 7.65 -34.91
C ASN A 2 -34.55 8.31 -35.75
N THR A 3 -34.88 8.89 -36.91
CA THR A 3 -33.91 9.49 -37.84
C THR A 3 -33.09 10.63 -37.21
N LYS A 4 -33.64 11.29 -36.19
CA LYS A 4 -32.92 12.26 -35.35
C LYS A 4 -31.80 11.63 -34.52
N PHE A 5 -31.88 10.35 -34.18
CA PHE A 5 -30.86 9.63 -33.40
C PHE A 5 -29.65 9.26 -34.27
N ALA A 6 -29.89 8.81 -35.51
CA ALA A 6 -28.83 8.48 -36.47
C ALA A 6 -28.00 9.72 -36.89
N SER A 7 -28.68 10.85 -37.16
CA SER A 7 -28.01 12.11 -37.50
C SER A 7 -27.12 12.65 -36.37
N LYS A 8 -27.48 12.39 -35.11
CA LYS A 8 -26.74 12.87 -33.94
C LYS A 8 -25.50 12.01 -33.64
N ILE A 9 -25.58 10.69 -33.85
CA ILE A 9 -24.42 9.79 -33.76
C ILE A 9 -23.37 10.14 -34.82
N SER A 10 -23.80 10.48 -36.04
CA SER A 10 -22.88 10.93 -37.10
C SER A 10 -22.12 12.20 -36.73
N LEU A 11 -22.73 13.13 -35.97
CA LEU A 11 -22.06 14.36 -35.52
C LEU A 11 -21.00 14.08 -34.43
N ALA A 12 -21.30 13.20 -33.48
CA ALA A 12 -20.35 12.81 -32.43
C ALA A 12 -19.13 12.06 -33.03
N ILE A 13 -19.37 11.16 -33.99
CA ILE A 13 -18.30 10.47 -34.73
C ILE A 13 -17.48 11.48 -35.53
N ALA A 14 -18.12 12.45 -36.19
CA ALA A 14 -17.41 13.51 -36.91
C ALA A 14 -16.52 14.35 -35.97
N GLY A 15 -16.98 14.68 -34.76
CA GLY A 15 -16.18 15.39 -33.76
C GLY A 15 -14.93 14.62 -33.31
N VAL A 16 -15.07 13.32 -33.05
CA VAL A 16 -13.94 12.44 -32.71
C VAL A 16 -12.96 12.31 -33.88
N VAL A 17 -13.47 12.15 -35.10
CA VAL A 17 -12.63 12.08 -36.31
C VAL A 17 -11.88 13.40 -36.52
N ILE A 18 -12.51 14.56 -36.28
CA ILE A 18 -11.86 15.87 -36.37
C ILE A 18 -10.77 16.03 -35.31
N ALA A 19 -11.01 15.62 -34.06
CA ALA A 19 -10.01 15.68 -32.99
C ALA A 19 -8.79 14.77 -33.29
N VAL A 20 -9.03 13.55 -33.77
CA VAL A 20 -7.97 12.62 -34.20
C VAL A 20 -7.21 13.15 -35.41
N LEU A 21 -7.90 13.77 -36.38
CA LEU A 21 -7.27 14.39 -37.55
C LEU A 21 -6.45 15.62 -37.18
N LEU A 22 -6.89 16.43 -36.22
CA LEU A 22 -6.13 17.56 -35.69
C LEU A 22 -4.87 17.07 -34.98
N LEU A 23 -4.98 16.04 -34.13
CA LEU A 23 -3.82 15.42 -33.49
C LEU A 23 -2.83 14.86 -34.53
N ALA A 24 -3.33 14.19 -35.58
CA ALA A 24 -2.51 13.67 -36.67
C ALA A 24 -1.87 14.78 -37.52
N LEU A 25 -2.54 15.92 -37.72
CA LEU A 25 -1.99 17.09 -38.42
C LEU A 25 -0.90 17.78 -37.61
N ILE A 26 -1.07 17.89 -36.29
CA ILE A 26 -0.07 18.44 -35.37
C ILE A 26 1.19 17.55 -35.38
N LEU A 27 1.01 16.23 -35.27
CA LEU A 27 2.09 15.25 -35.38
C LEU A 27 2.79 15.25 -36.75
N ARG A 28 2.07 15.58 -37.83
CA ARG A 28 2.64 15.69 -39.18
C ARG A 28 3.42 16.99 -39.38
N LYS A 29 2.98 18.09 -38.78
CA LYS A 29 3.65 19.41 -38.87
C LYS A 29 4.97 19.42 -38.10
N SER A 30 5.06 18.71 -36.98
CA SER A 30 6.32 18.52 -36.24
C SER A 30 7.35 17.65 -36.97
N HIS A 31 6.94 16.93 -38.04
CA HIS A 31 7.79 16.07 -38.85
C HIS A 31 8.07 16.62 -40.26
N SER A 32 7.75 17.90 -40.54
CA SER A 32 8.03 18.48 -41.86
C SER A 32 9.52 18.82 -42.00
N PRO A 33 10.29 18.17 -42.89
CA PRO A 33 11.72 18.36 -42.99
C PRO A 33 12.00 19.64 -43.78
N GLY A 34 12.45 20.69 -43.08
CA GLY A 34 12.65 21.99 -43.71
C GLY A 34 13.55 22.93 -42.92
N ALA A 35 14.74 22.49 -42.52
CA ALA A 35 15.97 23.31 -42.40
C ALA A 35 17.14 22.44 -41.94
N ALA A 36 18.35 22.86 -42.28
CA ALA A 36 19.62 22.16 -42.19
C ALA A 36 19.87 21.39 -40.88
N ALA A 37 20.46 20.21 -41.05
CA ALA A 37 20.86 19.27 -40.02
C ALA A 37 21.87 19.89 -39.04
N ASP A 38 21.52 19.87 -37.76
CA ASP A 38 22.48 19.78 -36.67
C ASP A 38 22.11 18.55 -35.82
N SER A 39 23.04 17.60 -35.77
CA SER A 39 22.83 16.22 -35.32
C SER A 39 22.81 16.12 -33.80
N SER A 40 21.63 16.27 -33.17
CA SER A 40 21.43 15.84 -31.77
C SER A 40 19.96 15.60 -31.37
N MET A 41 19.13 15.10 -32.30
CA MET A 41 17.74 14.76 -31.95
C MET A 41 17.64 13.33 -31.34
N PRO A 42 16.91 13.16 -30.22
CA PRO A 42 16.71 11.86 -29.59
C PRO A 42 15.85 10.93 -30.47
N SER A 43 16.34 9.72 -30.73
CA SER A 43 15.72 8.73 -31.61
C SER A 43 14.70 7.85 -30.86
N GLY A 44 13.58 8.45 -30.41
CA GLY A 44 12.48 7.73 -29.77
C GLY A 44 11.12 8.37 -30.04
N PRO A 45 10.00 7.62 -29.96
CA PRO A 45 8.66 8.19 -30.07
C PRO A 45 8.44 9.20 -28.93
N ILE A 46 8.11 10.44 -29.29
CA ILE A 46 7.78 11.52 -28.34
C ILE A 46 6.46 11.14 -27.65
N SER A 47 6.42 11.25 -26.32
CA SER A 47 5.21 10.98 -25.54
C SER A 47 4.10 12.01 -25.82
N VAL A 48 2.85 11.68 -25.48
CA VAL A 48 1.72 12.61 -25.60
C VAL A 48 1.95 13.83 -24.69
N GLU A 49 2.53 13.62 -23.51
CA GLU A 49 2.88 14.67 -22.57
C GLU A 49 3.96 15.62 -23.10
N GLU A 50 5.02 15.09 -23.72
CA GLU A 50 6.07 15.92 -24.35
C GLU A 50 5.51 16.67 -25.57
N THR A 51 4.67 16.02 -26.37
CA THR A 51 3.99 16.66 -27.50
C THR A 51 3.12 17.82 -27.02
N TYR A 52 2.33 17.62 -25.96
CA TYR A 52 1.50 18.66 -25.36
C TYR A 52 2.32 19.79 -24.73
N ALA A 53 3.48 19.49 -24.13
CA ALA A 53 4.38 20.49 -23.56
C ALA A 53 5.07 21.36 -24.63
N MET A 54 5.24 20.84 -25.85
CA MET A 54 5.82 21.54 -26.99
C MET A 54 4.82 22.40 -27.78
N MET A 55 3.52 22.31 -27.48
CA MET A 55 2.48 23.11 -28.15
C MET A 55 2.53 24.57 -27.68
N GLU A 56 2.26 25.50 -28.60
CA GLU A 56 2.04 26.89 -28.23
C GLU A 56 0.83 27.01 -27.30
N GLU A 57 0.81 28.01 -26.43
CA GLU A 57 -0.28 28.23 -25.46
C GLU A 57 -1.65 28.30 -26.15
N SER A 58 -1.72 28.97 -27.31
CA SER A 58 -2.93 29.07 -28.15
C SER A 58 -3.41 27.72 -28.69
N GLU A 59 -2.50 26.80 -29.00
CA GLU A 59 -2.82 25.46 -29.48
C GLU A 59 -3.29 24.56 -28.33
N ARG A 60 -2.66 24.67 -27.15
CA ARG A 60 -3.11 23.99 -25.92
C ARG A 60 -4.50 24.44 -25.51
N ASP A 61 -4.78 25.74 -25.58
CA ASP A 61 -6.11 26.28 -25.31
C ASP A 61 -7.14 25.77 -26.29
N THR A 62 -6.79 25.68 -27.58
CA THR A 62 -7.68 25.15 -28.62
C THR A 62 -8.02 23.68 -28.40
N VAL A 63 -7.04 22.84 -28.08
CA VAL A 63 -7.27 21.40 -27.77
C VAL A 63 -8.09 21.25 -26.50
N THR A 64 -7.79 22.01 -25.45
CA THR A 64 -8.48 21.95 -24.17
C THR A 64 -9.94 22.40 -24.31
N ASN A 65 -10.18 23.50 -25.01
CA ASN A 65 -11.53 24.01 -25.29
C ASN A 65 -12.31 23.09 -26.23
N GLY A 66 -11.65 22.46 -27.21
CA GLY A 66 -12.26 21.47 -28.09
C GLY A 66 -12.71 20.21 -27.34
N LEU A 67 -11.85 19.68 -26.48
CA LEU A 67 -12.18 18.55 -25.58
C LEU A 67 -13.32 18.92 -24.63
N LYS A 68 -13.26 20.10 -24.01
CA LYS A 68 -14.32 20.59 -23.13
C LYS A 68 -15.66 20.71 -23.86
N THR A 69 -15.68 21.29 -25.06
CA THR A 69 -16.88 21.41 -25.89
C THR A 69 -17.45 20.04 -26.29
N LEU A 70 -16.59 19.06 -26.58
CA LEU A 70 -17.01 17.68 -26.84
C LEU A 70 -17.66 17.04 -25.61
N VAL A 71 -17.04 17.21 -24.43
CA VAL A 71 -17.53 16.72 -23.14
C VAL A 71 -18.87 17.35 -22.77
N ASP A 72 -18.99 18.67 -22.90
CA ASP A 72 -20.22 19.43 -22.65
C ASP A 72 -21.32 19.00 -23.63
N GLY A 73 -20.98 18.85 -24.92
CA GLY A 73 -21.90 18.37 -25.95
C GLY A 73 -22.42 16.96 -25.68
N LEU A 74 -21.57 16.03 -25.22
CA LEU A 74 -22.00 14.69 -24.78
C LEU A 74 -23.00 14.77 -23.61
N GLY A 75 -22.76 15.68 -22.66
CA GLY A 75 -23.66 15.96 -21.53
C GLY A 75 -25.08 16.35 -21.95
N GLU A 76 -25.22 17.18 -22.99
CA GLU A 76 -26.53 17.59 -23.55
C GLU A 76 -27.32 16.42 -24.16
N PHE A 77 -26.65 15.34 -24.57
CA PHE A 77 -27.28 14.13 -25.12
C PHE A 77 -27.67 13.10 -24.06
N GLY A 78 -27.54 13.42 -22.77
CA GLY A 78 -27.75 12.45 -21.68
C GLY A 78 -26.69 11.35 -21.63
N LEU A 79 -25.70 11.40 -22.52
CA LEU A 79 -24.48 10.63 -22.46
C LEU A 79 -23.57 11.37 -21.50
N LYS A 80 -23.77 11.20 -20.18
CA LYS A 80 -22.76 11.67 -19.23
C LYS A 80 -21.46 10.98 -19.63
N PRO A 81 -20.45 11.70 -20.11
CA PRO A 81 -19.18 11.07 -20.32
C PRO A 81 -18.77 10.45 -18.98
N VAL A 82 -18.44 9.16 -18.99
CA VAL A 82 -17.84 8.48 -17.83
C VAL A 82 -16.37 8.93 -17.72
N PHE A 83 -16.12 10.22 -17.88
CA PHE A 83 -14.82 10.83 -17.67
C PHE A 83 -14.78 11.26 -16.21
N GLY A 84 -13.77 10.78 -15.49
CA GLY A 84 -13.62 11.01 -14.07
C GLY A 84 -13.93 9.78 -13.22
N ILE A 85 -13.33 9.77 -12.03
CA ILE A 85 -13.33 8.62 -11.15
C ILE A 85 -14.73 8.29 -10.60
N GLU A 86 -15.56 9.31 -10.33
CA GLU A 86 -16.93 9.12 -9.88
C GLU A 86 -17.78 8.34 -10.88
N GLY A 87 -17.70 8.69 -12.17
CA GLY A 87 -18.42 7.98 -13.22
C GLY A 87 -17.97 6.53 -13.31
N LYS A 88 -16.66 6.26 -13.26
CA LYS A 88 -16.10 4.91 -13.31
C LYS A 88 -16.58 4.05 -12.14
N LEU A 89 -16.51 4.58 -10.91
CA LEU A 89 -17.00 3.90 -9.72
C LEU A 89 -18.51 3.64 -9.80
N ALA A 90 -19.30 4.64 -10.22
CA ALA A 90 -20.75 4.49 -10.35
C ALA A 90 -21.12 3.40 -11.37
N THR A 91 -20.48 3.38 -12.54
CA THR A 91 -20.69 2.36 -13.56
C THR A 91 -20.33 0.98 -13.06
N ALA A 92 -19.16 0.82 -12.43
CA ALA A 92 -18.71 -0.46 -11.90
C ALA A 92 -19.64 -0.99 -10.78
N VAL A 93 -20.14 -0.11 -9.91
CA VAL A 93 -21.12 -0.50 -8.88
C VAL A 93 -22.46 -0.92 -9.53
N ALA A 94 -22.88 -0.25 -10.60
CA ALA A 94 -24.12 -0.55 -11.30
C ALA A 94 -24.10 -1.91 -12.03
N THR A 95 -22.92 -2.41 -12.43
CA THR A 95 -22.83 -3.75 -13.06
C THR A 95 -23.03 -4.87 -12.05
N GLY A 96 -22.75 -4.61 -10.77
CA GLY A 96 -22.80 -5.62 -9.71
C GLY A 96 -21.69 -6.67 -9.82
N ASP A 97 -20.78 -6.57 -10.80
CA ASP A 97 -19.65 -7.47 -10.93
C ASP A 97 -18.54 -7.09 -9.94
N TYR A 98 -18.16 -8.04 -9.10
CA TYR A 98 -17.13 -7.84 -8.08
C TYR A 98 -15.77 -7.46 -8.69
N GLY A 99 -15.39 -8.09 -9.80
CA GLY A 99 -14.10 -7.85 -10.45
C GLY A 99 -14.01 -6.42 -11.01
N GLU A 100 -15.09 -5.95 -11.64
CA GLU A 100 -15.20 -4.57 -12.13
C GLU A 100 -15.19 -3.55 -10.99
N MET A 101 -15.98 -3.78 -9.93
CA MET A 101 -15.96 -2.91 -8.75
C MET A 101 -14.56 -2.83 -8.15
N ARG A 102 -13.95 -3.97 -7.82
CA ARG A 102 -12.62 -4.01 -7.21
C ARG A 102 -11.57 -3.31 -8.07
N ARG A 103 -11.58 -3.53 -9.40
CA ARG A 103 -10.68 -2.84 -10.31
C ARG A 103 -10.91 -1.34 -10.29
N ALA A 104 -12.16 -0.88 -10.35
CA ALA A 104 -12.47 0.55 -10.36
C ALA A 104 -12.06 1.26 -9.05
N PHE A 105 -12.29 0.63 -7.89
CA PHE A 105 -11.82 1.16 -6.60
C PHE A 105 -10.29 1.13 -6.50
N SER A 106 -9.65 0.06 -6.96
CA SER A 106 -8.19 0.00 -7.04
C SER A 106 -7.64 1.09 -7.96
N ASP A 107 -8.24 1.32 -9.12
CA ASP A 107 -7.83 2.38 -10.05
C ASP A 107 -8.06 3.78 -9.47
N ALA A 108 -9.05 3.96 -8.58
CA ALA A 108 -9.28 5.22 -7.86
C ALA A 108 -8.10 5.59 -6.95
N VAL A 109 -7.51 4.60 -6.30
CA VAL A 109 -6.44 4.80 -5.32
C VAL A 109 -5.05 4.65 -5.95
N TYR A 110 -4.92 3.72 -6.88
CA TYR A 110 -3.65 3.33 -7.49
C TYR A 110 -3.42 3.86 -8.90
N GLY A 111 -4.47 4.36 -9.56
CA GLY A 111 -4.35 4.93 -10.90
C GLY A 111 -3.68 6.29 -10.91
N ARG A 112 -3.21 6.70 -12.10
CA ARG A 112 -2.54 7.99 -12.36
C ARG A 112 -3.48 9.08 -12.89
N PHE A 113 -4.77 8.77 -13.03
CA PHE A 113 -5.70 9.53 -13.88
C PHE A 113 -6.62 10.50 -13.13
N GLY A 114 -6.52 10.58 -11.81
CA GLY A 114 -7.33 11.49 -10.99
C GLY A 114 -6.56 11.95 -9.76
N SER A 115 -6.96 13.10 -9.21
CA SER A 115 -6.44 13.53 -7.91
C SER A 115 -6.93 12.59 -6.81
N MET A 116 -6.15 12.46 -5.74
CA MET A 116 -6.59 11.69 -4.58
C MET A 116 -7.82 12.32 -3.91
N GLU A 117 -7.93 13.65 -3.95
CA GLU A 117 -9.09 14.39 -3.42
C GLU A 117 -10.39 14.00 -4.13
N ASP A 118 -10.39 14.01 -5.47
CA ASP A 118 -11.56 13.61 -6.26
C ASP A 118 -11.90 12.13 -6.02
N SER A 119 -10.88 11.28 -5.88
CA SER A 119 -11.04 9.85 -5.64
C SER A 119 -11.66 9.58 -4.27
N VAL A 120 -11.17 10.24 -3.22
CA VAL A 120 -11.76 10.17 -1.87
C VAL A 120 -13.21 10.67 -1.88
N ALA A 121 -13.49 11.81 -2.51
CA ALA A 121 -14.84 12.35 -2.61
C ALA A 121 -15.80 11.38 -3.34
N ALA A 122 -15.33 10.76 -4.43
CA ALA A 122 -16.10 9.78 -5.18
C ALA A 122 -16.36 8.48 -4.40
N MET A 123 -15.37 7.98 -3.66
CA MET A 123 -15.53 6.80 -2.80
C MET A 123 -16.48 7.04 -1.63
N LYS A 124 -16.46 8.23 -1.00
CA LYS A 124 -17.40 8.58 0.08
C LYS A 124 -18.86 8.47 -0.35
N LYS A 125 -19.19 8.87 -1.58
CA LYS A 125 -20.55 8.71 -2.15
C LYS A 125 -20.99 7.24 -2.30
N ARG A 126 -20.09 6.27 -2.14
CA ARG A 126 -20.37 4.83 -2.25
C ARG A 126 -20.49 4.13 -0.90
N LEU A 127 -20.24 4.83 0.21
CA LEU A 127 -20.46 4.28 1.55
C LEU A 127 -21.94 3.96 1.81
N ASP A 128 -22.85 4.75 1.25
CA ASP A 128 -24.31 4.55 1.36
C ASP A 128 -24.88 3.63 0.28
N SER A 129 -24.04 2.82 -0.40
CA SER A 129 -24.52 1.93 -1.45
C SER A 129 -25.37 0.79 -0.87
N GLU A 130 -26.53 0.53 -1.48
CA GLU A 130 -27.33 -0.68 -1.18
C GLU A 130 -26.55 -1.97 -1.47
N ASN A 131 -25.58 -1.93 -2.37
CA ASN A 131 -24.64 -3.02 -2.59
C ASN A 131 -23.57 -3.01 -1.49
N ILE A 132 -23.71 -3.91 -0.52
CA ILE A 132 -22.80 -4.00 0.63
C ILE A 132 -21.34 -4.24 0.24
N VAL A 133 -21.08 -4.91 -0.89
CA VAL A 133 -19.72 -5.13 -1.39
C VAL A 133 -19.13 -3.82 -1.92
N ALA A 134 -19.92 -2.98 -2.58
CA ALA A 134 -19.50 -1.65 -3.00
C ALA A 134 -19.20 -0.74 -1.80
N ALA A 135 -20.05 -0.76 -0.77
CA ALA A 135 -19.83 -0.01 0.47
C ALA A 135 -18.56 -0.48 1.20
N PHE A 136 -18.32 -1.80 1.27
CA PHE A 136 -17.09 -2.37 1.80
C PHE A 136 -15.84 -1.92 1.02
N LEU A 137 -15.86 -2.04 -0.32
CA LEU A 137 -14.72 -1.64 -1.16
C LEU A 137 -14.43 -0.15 -1.02
N ALA A 138 -15.47 0.68 -0.95
CA ALA A 138 -15.31 2.11 -0.67
C ALA A 138 -14.63 2.34 0.69
N ALA A 139 -15.09 1.66 1.74
CA ALA A 139 -14.53 1.77 3.07
C ALA A 139 -13.06 1.33 3.16
N GLU A 140 -12.72 0.19 2.55
CA GLU A 140 -11.34 -0.32 2.44
C GLU A 140 -10.44 0.70 1.74
N HIS A 141 -10.86 1.20 0.58
CA HIS A 141 -10.03 2.09 -0.24
C HIS A 141 -9.91 3.51 0.33
N LEU A 142 -10.92 3.97 1.08
CA LEU A 142 -10.80 5.18 1.89
C LEU A 142 -9.73 5.02 2.98
N LEU A 143 -9.69 3.90 3.69
CA LEU A 143 -8.63 3.65 4.68
C LEU A 143 -7.24 3.58 4.04
N ILE A 144 -7.10 2.94 2.88
CA ILE A 144 -5.86 2.94 2.09
C ILE A 144 -5.41 4.38 1.78
N ALA A 145 -6.36 5.26 1.45
CA ALA A 145 -6.09 6.67 1.15
C ALA A 145 -5.89 7.55 2.40
N GLY A 146 -5.99 7.00 3.61
CA GLY A 146 -5.85 7.73 4.88
C GLY A 146 -7.13 8.40 5.38
N ASP A 147 -8.28 8.09 4.80
CA ASP A 147 -9.58 8.61 5.20
C ASP A 147 -10.35 7.57 6.04
N ARG A 148 -10.67 7.93 7.30
CA ARG A 148 -11.34 7.02 8.25
C ARG A 148 -12.86 6.97 8.11
N SER A 149 -13.47 7.66 7.14
CA SER A 149 -14.93 7.69 6.97
C SER A 149 -15.52 6.30 6.66
N GLY A 150 -14.70 5.34 6.22
CA GLY A 150 -15.12 3.95 5.99
C GLY A 150 -15.25 3.09 7.25
N VAL A 151 -14.68 3.49 8.39
CA VAL A 151 -14.67 2.65 9.62
C VAL A 151 -16.08 2.25 10.08
N PRO A 152 -17.09 3.15 10.12
CA PRO A 152 -18.45 2.78 10.52
C PRO A 152 -19.03 1.63 9.68
N ILE A 153 -18.84 1.67 8.35
CA ILE A 153 -19.33 0.62 7.44
C ILE A 153 -18.68 -0.73 7.76
N LEU A 154 -17.36 -0.75 7.99
CA LEU A 154 -16.66 -1.99 8.35
C LEU A 154 -17.17 -2.55 9.68
N THR A 155 -17.42 -1.71 10.67
CA THR A 155 -17.98 -2.15 11.97
C THR A 155 -19.44 -2.61 11.87
N GLU A 156 -20.25 -2.00 11.00
CA GLU A 156 -21.63 -2.44 10.72
C GLU A 156 -21.63 -3.83 10.09
N ILE A 157 -20.76 -4.08 9.11
CA ILE A 157 -20.61 -5.39 8.46
C ILE A 157 -20.39 -6.48 9.51
N LEU A 158 -19.51 -6.25 10.50
CA LEU A 158 -19.25 -7.21 11.58
C LEU A 158 -20.48 -7.53 12.44
N GLN A 159 -21.44 -6.61 12.55
CA GLN A 159 -22.65 -6.78 13.37
C GLN A 159 -23.74 -7.58 12.67
N ARG A 160 -23.61 -7.82 11.35
CA ARG A 160 -24.63 -8.56 10.61
C ARG A 160 -24.73 -10.01 11.11
N PRO A 161 -25.94 -10.50 11.40
CA PRO A 161 -26.13 -11.85 11.95
C PRO A 161 -25.78 -12.93 10.93
N GLU A 162 -26.12 -12.70 9.67
CA GLU A 162 -25.92 -13.64 8.57
C GLU A 162 -24.54 -13.48 7.92
N THR A 163 -24.04 -14.58 7.35
CA THR A 163 -22.86 -14.55 6.48
C THR A 163 -23.10 -13.62 5.31
N VAL A 164 -22.13 -12.77 5.00
CA VAL A 164 -22.21 -11.87 3.86
C VAL A 164 -21.21 -12.37 2.82
N PRO A 165 -21.65 -12.97 1.70
CA PRO A 165 -20.71 -13.50 0.71
C PRO A 165 -19.89 -12.34 0.13
N TYR A 166 -18.57 -12.46 0.16
CA TYR A 166 -17.68 -11.45 -0.43
C TYR A 166 -17.76 -11.47 -1.96
N ARG A 167 -17.93 -12.66 -2.54
CA ARG A 167 -18.14 -12.89 -3.97
C ARG A 167 -19.21 -13.96 -4.15
N ARG A 168 -19.95 -13.88 -5.27
CA ARG A 168 -21.08 -14.77 -5.58
C ARG A 168 -20.76 -16.27 -5.52
N ASP A 169 -19.54 -16.65 -5.87
CA ASP A 169 -19.08 -18.05 -5.99
C ASP A 169 -17.98 -18.40 -4.97
N ASP A 170 -17.81 -17.58 -3.94
CA ASP A 170 -16.77 -17.76 -2.92
C ASP A 170 -17.41 -17.99 -1.55
N GLU A 171 -16.86 -18.93 -0.79
CA GLU A 171 -17.24 -19.18 0.60
C GLU A 171 -16.66 -18.13 1.56
N SER A 172 -15.86 -17.18 1.04
CA SER A 172 -15.30 -16.11 1.86
C SER A 172 -16.35 -15.12 2.37
N ASP A 173 -16.40 -14.98 3.69
CA ASP A 173 -17.30 -14.07 4.40
C ASP A 173 -16.70 -12.67 4.47
N LEU A 174 -17.44 -11.67 3.98
CA LEU A 174 -17.07 -10.27 3.99
C LEU A 174 -16.80 -9.74 5.41
N ARG A 175 -17.41 -10.33 6.44
CA ARG A 175 -17.14 -10.00 7.85
C ARG A 175 -15.71 -10.35 8.25
N ASN A 176 -15.17 -11.45 7.74
CA ASN A 176 -13.76 -11.81 7.97
C ASN A 176 -12.83 -10.82 7.25
N LYS A 177 -13.19 -10.36 6.05
CA LYS A 177 -12.45 -9.29 5.34
C LYS A 177 -12.49 -7.96 6.07
N ALA A 178 -13.63 -7.58 6.64
CA ALA A 178 -13.71 -6.39 7.49
C ALA A 178 -12.76 -6.51 8.71
N CYS A 179 -12.66 -7.69 9.35
CA CYS A 179 -11.69 -7.90 10.42
C CYS A 179 -10.24 -7.69 9.94
N GLU A 180 -9.87 -8.30 8.82
CA GLU A 180 -8.52 -8.16 8.23
C GLU A 180 -8.15 -6.69 7.99
N ILE A 181 -9.07 -5.90 7.41
CA ILE A 181 -8.85 -4.48 7.15
C ILE A 181 -8.75 -3.67 8.44
N LEU A 182 -9.64 -3.88 9.40
CA LEU A 182 -9.62 -3.16 10.68
C LEU A 182 -8.35 -3.46 11.49
N GLY A 183 -7.90 -4.70 11.49
CA GLY A 183 -6.63 -5.11 12.11
C GLY A 183 -5.41 -4.55 11.38
N LYS A 184 -5.39 -4.63 10.03
CA LYS A 184 -4.33 -4.03 9.19
C LYS A 184 -4.22 -2.54 9.46
N PHE A 185 -5.29 -1.77 9.43
CA PHE A 185 -5.20 -0.31 9.65
C PHE A 185 -5.19 0.11 11.12
N ARG A 186 -5.03 -0.85 12.05
CA ARG A 186 -4.95 -0.61 13.49
C ARG A 186 -6.09 0.28 14.02
N ILE A 187 -7.31 -0.04 13.64
CA ILE A 187 -8.51 0.70 14.05
C ILE A 187 -8.89 0.30 15.48
N GLU A 188 -8.28 0.95 16.48
CA GLU A 188 -8.47 0.64 17.90
C GLU A 188 -9.94 0.68 18.34
N GLU A 189 -10.72 1.63 17.85
CA GLU A 189 -12.15 1.75 18.16
C GLU A 189 -12.97 0.55 17.65
N ALA A 190 -12.41 -0.30 16.78
CA ALA A 190 -13.06 -1.51 16.32
C ALA A 190 -12.97 -2.69 17.31
N ALA A 191 -12.09 -2.62 18.32
CA ALA A 191 -11.83 -3.74 19.22
C ALA A 191 -13.09 -4.32 19.91
N PRO A 192 -14.06 -3.52 20.40
CA PRO A 192 -15.31 -4.06 20.97
C PRO A 192 -16.14 -4.88 19.96
N PHE A 193 -16.22 -4.41 18.72
CA PHE A 193 -16.97 -5.09 17.65
C PHE A 193 -16.30 -6.39 17.22
N LEU A 194 -14.96 -6.39 17.14
CA LEU A 194 -14.17 -7.60 16.85
C LEU A 194 -14.32 -8.65 17.96
N LYS A 195 -14.29 -8.24 19.23
CA LYS A 195 -14.51 -9.14 20.39
C LYS A 195 -15.90 -9.78 20.33
N GLU A 196 -16.93 -8.98 20.04
CA GLU A 196 -18.29 -9.47 19.92
C GLU A 196 -18.46 -10.42 18.73
N TYR A 197 -17.88 -10.08 17.57
CA TYR A 197 -17.89 -10.96 16.40
C TYR A 197 -17.16 -12.29 16.67
N TYR A 198 -16.03 -12.25 17.39
CA TYR A 198 -15.32 -13.46 17.81
C TYR A 198 -16.18 -14.33 18.73
N LYS A 199 -16.85 -13.76 19.73
CA LYS A 199 -17.74 -14.53 20.63
C LYS A 199 -18.86 -15.26 19.89
N ARG A 200 -19.42 -14.65 18.85
CA ARG A 200 -20.52 -15.24 18.07
C ARG A 200 -20.07 -16.32 17.11
N THR A 201 -18.83 -16.25 16.59
CA THR A 201 -18.41 -17.07 15.44
C THR A 201 -17.22 -17.98 15.72
N ALA A 202 -16.43 -17.69 16.76
CA ALA A 202 -15.11 -18.28 17.00
C ALA A 202 -14.17 -18.22 15.76
N SER A 203 -14.41 -17.30 14.82
CA SER A 203 -13.59 -17.13 13.62
C SER A 203 -12.17 -16.70 13.96
N GLY A 204 -11.17 -17.23 13.25
CA GLY A 204 -9.76 -16.81 13.43
C GLY A 204 -9.47 -15.39 12.93
N ALA A 205 -10.31 -14.83 12.06
CA ALA A 205 -10.13 -13.49 11.50
C ALA A 205 -10.19 -12.37 12.56
N PRO A 206 -11.24 -12.27 13.42
CA PRO A 206 -11.25 -11.29 14.50
C PRO A 206 -10.15 -11.54 15.54
N LEU A 207 -9.74 -12.79 15.79
CA LEU A 207 -8.61 -13.08 16.68
C LEU A 207 -7.31 -12.48 16.14
N THR A 208 -7.06 -12.64 14.84
CA THR A 208 -5.89 -12.06 14.16
C THR A 208 -5.94 -10.53 14.21
N ALA A 209 -7.09 -9.94 13.92
CA ALA A 209 -7.27 -8.49 13.96
C ALA A 209 -7.06 -7.93 15.38
N LEU A 210 -7.65 -8.55 16.39
CA LEU A 210 -7.45 -8.18 17.80
C LEU A 210 -5.98 -8.29 18.21
N THR A 211 -5.29 -9.34 17.76
CA THR A 211 -3.86 -9.53 18.02
C THR A 211 -3.01 -8.42 17.38
N GLN A 212 -3.37 -7.93 16.20
CA GLN A 212 -2.70 -6.79 15.56
C GLN A 212 -2.92 -5.48 16.32
N LEU A 213 -4.07 -5.34 16.98
CA LEU A 213 -4.41 -4.23 17.88
C LEU A 213 -3.84 -4.42 19.31
N GLY A 214 -3.21 -5.56 19.61
CA GLY A 214 -2.73 -5.88 20.97
C GLY A 214 -3.86 -6.20 21.98
N HIS A 215 -5.06 -6.50 21.50
CA HIS A 215 -6.19 -6.88 22.36
C HIS A 215 -6.36 -8.39 22.44
N ARG A 216 -6.73 -8.86 23.64
CA ARG A 216 -7.20 -10.24 23.83
C ARG A 216 -8.67 -10.36 23.42
N ALA A 217 -9.04 -11.47 22.78
CA ALA A 217 -10.43 -11.75 22.40
C ALA A 217 -11.34 -12.15 23.59
N GLY A 218 -10.74 -12.59 24.70
CA GLY A 218 -11.44 -12.99 25.92
C GLY A 218 -10.46 -13.56 26.95
N THR A 219 -10.95 -14.36 27.90
CA THR A 219 -10.09 -15.23 28.71
C THR A 219 -9.55 -16.33 27.81
N TRP A 220 -8.27 -16.28 27.47
CA TRP A 220 -7.60 -17.37 26.76
C TRP A 220 -7.48 -18.54 27.75
N SER A 221 -8.54 -19.34 27.87
CA SER A 221 -8.53 -20.58 28.65
C SER A 221 -7.84 -21.72 27.90
N GLU A 222 -7.41 -21.47 26.66
CA GLU A 222 -6.70 -22.45 25.86
C GLU A 222 -5.23 -22.53 26.27
N ARG A 223 -4.72 -23.78 26.28
CA ARG A 223 -3.30 -24.07 26.48
C ARG A 223 -2.47 -23.35 25.42
N TYR A 224 -1.29 -22.91 25.82
CA TYR A 224 -0.24 -22.48 24.91
C TYR A 224 -0.07 -23.47 23.74
N GLN A 225 -0.12 -22.98 22.49
CA GLN A 225 -0.18 -23.79 21.26
C GLN A 225 1.15 -23.83 20.48
N GLY A 226 2.31 -23.71 21.15
CA GLY A 226 3.62 -23.76 20.48
C GLY A 226 4.02 -22.47 19.76
N GLY A 227 4.90 -22.60 18.75
CA GLY A 227 5.65 -21.48 18.14
C GLY A 227 4.84 -20.31 17.58
N ARG A 228 3.85 -20.57 16.72
CA ARG A 228 2.96 -19.50 16.23
C ARG A 228 2.14 -18.88 17.35
N GLY A 229 1.82 -19.68 18.38
CA GLY A 229 1.18 -19.22 19.61
C GLY A 229 2.04 -18.18 20.32
N ALA A 230 3.34 -18.44 20.52
CA ALA A 230 4.26 -17.53 21.21
C ALA A 230 4.19 -16.10 20.68
N VAL A 231 4.14 -15.96 19.36
CA VAL A 231 4.09 -14.65 18.71
C VAL A 231 2.78 -13.92 19.05
N TRP A 232 1.65 -14.63 18.97
CA TRP A 232 0.35 -14.06 19.30
C TRP A 232 0.23 -13.68 20.78
N TYR A 233 0.70 -14.54 21.67
CA TYR A 233 0.71 -14.30 23.11
C TYR A 233 1.53 -13.05 23.46
N ALA A 234 2.70 -12.88 22.84
CA ALA A 234 3.51 -11.68 23.04
C ALA A 234 2.81 -10.40 22.55
N LYS A 235 2.17 -10.44 21.36
CA LYS A 235 1.44 -9.29 20.81
C LYS A 235 0.31 -8.79 21.71
N VAL A 236 -0.34 -9.67 22.45
CA VAL A 236 -1.45 -9.33 23.36
C VAL A 236 -1.03 -9.22 24.83
N GLY A 237 0.28 -9.15 25.09
CA GLY A 237 0.84 -9.02 26.45
C GLY A 237 0.47 -10.17 27.38
N ALA A 238 0.45 -11.41 26.88
CA ALA A 238 0.11 -12.60 27.67
C ALA A 238 1.32 -13.17 28.44
N ALA A 239 1.82 -12.34 29.37
CA ALA A 239 2.99 -12.64 30.19
C ALA A 239 2.84 -13.91 31.05
N GLU A 240 1.61 -14.33 31.36
CA GLU A 240 1.34 -15.58 32.06
C GLU A 240 1.87 -16.82 31.31
N PHE A 241 2.05 -16.75 29.99
CA PHE A 241 2.59 -17.84 29.16
C PHE A 241 4.11 -17.73 28.95
N LEU A 242 4.79 -16.76 29.56
CA LEU A 242 6.24 -16.60 29.41
C LEU A 242 7.04 -17.86 29.77
N PRO A 243 6.72 -18.64 30.83
CA PRO A 243 7.40 -19.91 31.11
C PRO A 243 7.29 -20.91 29.96
N ASP A 244 6.10 -21.11 29.38
CA ASP A 244 5.87 -22.04 28.27
C ASP A 244 6.59 -21.59 26.99
N ILE A 245 6.64 -20.27 26.75
CA ILE A 245 7.38 -19.67 25.63
C ILE A 245 8.88 -19.94 25.78
N LYS A 246 9.44 -19.75 26.99
CA LYS A 246 10.85 -20.05 27.26
C LYS A 246 11.17 -21.53 27.09
N ASN A 247 10.30 -22.43 27.56
CA ASN A 247 10.45 -23.87 27.34
C ASN A 247 10.41 -24.22 25.84
N THR A 248 9.51 -23.60 25.08
CA THR A 248 9.43 -23.79 23.62
C THR A 248 10.71 -23.38 22.92
N PHE A 249 11.31 -22.27 23.31
CA PHE A 249 12.61 -21.83 22.77
C PHE A 249 13.73 -22.83 23.05
N GLN A 250 13.72 -23.48 24.22
CA GLN A 250 14.73 -24.45 24.63
C GLN A 250 14.56 -25.81 23.94
N GLU A 251 13.32 -26.28 23.82
CA GLU A 251 13.02 -27.64 23.39
C GLU A 251 12.82 -27.78 21.87
N SER A 252 12.32 -26.73 21.20
CA SER A 252 12.00 -26.80 19.77
C SER A 252 13.24 -26.95 18.91
N GLN A 253 13.20 -27.94 18.01
CA GLN A 253 14.18 -28.11 16.93
C GLN A 253 13.75 -27.42 15.63
N ASP A 254 12.49 -27.00 15.52
CA ASP A 254 12.00 -26.22 14.38
C ASP A 254 12.48 -24.77 14.49
N PRO A 255 13.28 -24.27 13.52
CA PRO A 255 13.82 -22.91 13.57
C PRO A 255 12.75 -21.83 13.61
N GLU A 256 11.64 -21.98 12.87
CA GLU A 256 10.58 -20.96 12.81
C GLU A 256 9.90 -20.80 14.18
N THR A 257 9.54 -21.92 14.80
CA THR A 257 9.01 -21.95 16.17
C THR A 257 10.00 -21.37 17.18
N ARG A 258 11.28 -21.69 17.05
CA ARG A 258 12.32 -21.22 17.97
C ARG A 258 12.59 -19.72 17.84
N ILE A 259 12.59 -19.18 16.61
CA ILE A 259 12.68 -17.75 16.33
C ILE A 259 11.49 -17.00 16.96
N GLY A 260 10.26 -17.47 16.73
CA GLY A 260 9.06 -16.85 17.30
C GLY A 260 9.06 -16.87 18.84
N ALA A 261 9.49 -17.97 19.44
CA ALA A 261 9.61 -18.11 20.89
C ALA A 261 10.73 -17.22 21.49
N ALA A 262 11.89 -17.15 20.83
CA ALA A 262 12.99 -16.26 21.23
C ALA A 262 12.53 -14.80 21.22
N TRP A 263 11.86 -14.37 20.14
CA TRP A 263 11.29 -13.03 20.06
C TRP A 263 10.29 -12.75 21.17
N ALA A 264 9.31 -13.64 21.37
CA ALA A 264 8.30 -13.47 22.40
C ALA A 264 8.91 -13.38 23.81
N ALA A 265 9.93 -14.20 24.10
CA ALA A 265 10.66 -14.16 25.36
C ALA A 265 11.45 -12.86 25.54
N ALA A 266 12.20 -12.43 24.50
CA ALA A 266 12.94 -11.18 24.50
C ALA A 266 12.02 -9.96 24.69
N TYR A 267 10.90 -9.93 23.97
CA TYR A 267 9.95 -8.81 23.98
C TYR A 267 9.23 -8.66 25.33
N MET A 268 8.76 -9.77 25.93
CA MET A 268 7.98 -9.70 27.18
C MET A 268 8.83 -9.75 28.44
N GLY A 269 9.95 -10.48 28.42
CA GLY A 269 10.73 -10.78 29.62
C GLY A 269 12.18 -10.30 29.57
N GLY A 270 12.66 -9.81 28.42
CA GLY A 270 14.07 -9.58 28.19
C GLY A 270 14.89 -10.88 28.17
N GLY A 271 16.22 -10.72 28.18
CA GLY A 271 17.17 -11.84 28.17
C GLY A 271 18.11 -11.76 26.96
N PRO A 272 19.41 -11.46 27.16
CA PRO A 272 20.35 -11.29 26.04
C PRO A 272 20.47 -12.55 25.17
N GLU A 273 20.30 -13.75 25.74
CA GLU A 273 20.39 -15.01 25.01
C GLU A 273 19.34 -15.16 23.90
N TYR A 274 18.16 -14.56 24.07
CA TYR A 274 17.11 -14.59 23.07
C TYR A 274 17.40 -13.61 21.93
N VAL A 275 17.96 -12.45 22.27
CA VAL A 275 18.41 -11.44 21.30
C VAL A 275 19.58 -11.99 20.48
N ASP A 276 20.58 -12.58 21.14
CA ASP A 276 21.73 -13.22 20.51
C ASP A 276 21.30 -14.31 19.51
N TYR A 277 20.31 -15.14 19.89
CA TYR A 277 19.77 -16.14 18.98
C TYR A 277 19.11 -15.52 17.75
N LEU A 278 18.31 -14.46 17.93
CA LEU A 278 17.69 -13.76 16.79
C LEU A 278 18.73 -13.12 15.87
N ILE A 279 19.81 -12.56 16.43
CA ILE A 279 20.93 -12.01 15.67
C ILE A 279 21.58 -13.11 14.83
N GLU A 280 21.91 -14.27 15.41
CA GLU A 280 22.49 -15.38 14.63
C GLU A 280 21.51 -15.92 13.57
N ALA A 281 20.23 -16.08 13.93
CA ALA A 281 19.20 -16.54 12.99
C ALA A 281 19.00 -15.57 11.81
N SER A 282 19.25 -14.28 12.02
CA SER A 282 19.17 -13.24 10.98
C SER A 282 20.34 -13.22 10.00
N ARG A 283 21.45 -13.90 10.34
CA ARG A 283 22.73 -13.78 9.63
C ARG A 283 22.63 -14.25 8.18
N LEU A 284 21.92 -15.35 7.93
CA LEU A 284 21.73 -15.87 6.57
C LEU A 284 21.01 -14.88 5.66
N ALA A 285 19.99 -14.17 6.15
CA ALA A 285 19.33 -13.13 5.37
C ALA A 285 20.24 -11.91 5.12
N THR A 286 21.03 -11.53 6.14
CA THR A 286 21.95 -10.39 6.06
C THR A 286 23.11 -10.62 5.10
N GLU A 287 23.62 -11.86 5.04
CA GLU A 287 24.82 -12.21 4.26
C GLU A 287 24.51 -12.83 2.89
N ALA A 288 23.23 -13.13 2.60
CA ALA A 288 22.81 -13.69 1.32
C ALA A 288 23.11 -12.73 0.16
N PRO A 289 23.51 -13.27 -1.02
CA PRO A 289 23.57 -12.49 -2.25
C PRO A 289 22.17 -12.09 -2.72
N ASP A 290 22.10 -11.09 -3.61
CA ASP A 290 20.88 -10.46 -4.12
C ASP A 290 19.92 -11.46 -4.83
N ASP A 291 20.47 -12.43 -5.56
CA ASP A 291 19.73 -13.35 -6.44
C ASP A 291 19.15 -14.59 -5.74
N ARG A 292 19.34 -14.72 -4.42
CA ARG A 292 19.09 -16.00 -3.72
C ARG A 292 18.03 -15.88 -2.63
N GLU A 293 16.76 -15.89 -3.04
CA GLU A 293 15.64 -16.03 -2.10
C GLU A 293 15.29 -17.52 -1.92
N THR A 294 15.96 -18.18 -0.98
CA THR A 294 15.56 -19.55 -0.54
C THR A 294 14.56 -19.47 0.61
N GLY A 295 13.85 -20.56 0.87
CA GLY A 295 12.98 -20.67 2.05
C GLY A 295 13.71 -20.37 3.38
N GLU A 296 14.99 -20.73 3.49
CA GLU A 296 15.81 -20.42 4.67
C GLU A 296 16.17 -18.93 4.79
N VAL A 297 16.41 -18.25 3.68
CA VAL A 297 16.60 -16.78 3.66
C VAL A 297 15.32 -16.06 4.08
N ILE A 298 14.16 -16.54 3.61
CA ILE A 298 12.85 -15.99 4.01
C ILE A 298 12.63 -16.13 5.52
N LYS A 299 12.89 -17.32 6.09
CA LYS A 299 12.79 -17.54 7.55
C LYS A 299 13.76 -16.66 8.34
N SER A 300 14.99 -16.53 7.85
CA SER A 300 16.03 -15.68 8.47
C SER A 300 15.66 -14.20 8.44
N ARG A 301 14.93 -13.75 7.41
CA ARG A 301 14.38 -12.38 7.33
C ARG A 301 13.32 -12.14 8.41
N GLU A 302 12.59 -13.15 8.82
CA GLU A 302 11.63 -13.03 9.94
C GLU A 302 12.35 -12.68 11.25
N ALA A 303 13.54 -13.25 11.51
CA ALA A 303 14.36 -12.87 12.65
C ALA A 303 14.77 -11.38 12.62
N LEU A 304 15.10 -10.83 11.44
CA LEU A 304 15.34 -9.38 11.28
C LEU A 304 14.08 -8.56 11.62
N ARG A 305 12.89 -8.99 11.16
CA ARG A 305 11.63 -8.30 11.47
C ARG A 305 11.36 -8.30 12.97
N TYR A 306 11.66 -9.40 13.67
CA TYR A 306 11.55 -9.50 15.12
C TYR A 306 12.54 -8.59 15.86
N LEU A 307 13.82 -8.58 15.48
CA LEU A 307 14.81 -7.64 16.01
C LEU A 307 14.36 -6.19 15.85
N GLY A 308 13.70 -5.88 14.73
CA GLY A 308 13.10 -4.58 14.44
C GLY A 308 12.13 -4.05 15.50
N THR A 309 11.56 -4.92 16.34
CA THR A 309 10.66 -4.52 17.43
C THR A 309 11.38 -4.31 18.77
N LEU A 310 12.60 -4.81 18.92
CA LEU A 310 13.37 -4.72 20.15
C LEU A 310 14.15 -3.40 20.17
N GLN A 311 14.18 -2.73 21.33
CA GLN A 311 14.90 -1.46 21.53
C GLN A 311 16.30 -1.64 22.13
N THR A 312 16.82 -2.87 22.12
CA THR A 312 18.15 -3.18 22.67
C THR A 312 19.25 -2.70 21.73
N PRO A 313 20.38 -2.17 22.24
CA PRO A 313 21.52 -1.75 21.41
C PRO A 313 22.01 -2.82 20.43
N GLU A 314 21.99 -4.09 20.84
CA GLU A 314 22.42 -5.24 20.04
C GLU A 314 21.50 -5.48 18.83
N ALA A 315 20.19 -5.37 19.03
CA ALA A 315 19.20 -5.47 17.95
C ALA A 315 19.35 -4.31 16.94
N ILE A 316 19.54 -3.08 17.43
CA ILE A 316 19.79 -1.91 16.58
C ILE A 316 21.07 -2.11 15.76
N ALA A 317 22.16 -2.53 16.38
CA ALA A 317 23.43 -2.79 15.71
C ALA A 317 23.30 -3.89 14.62
N ALA A 318 22.50 -4.94 14.88
CA ALA A 318 22.23 -5.99 13.90
C ALA A 318 21.43 -5.46 12.69
N LEU A 319 20.40 -4.64 12.92
CA LEU A 319 19.65 -3.98 11.84
C LEU A 319 20.55 -3.03 11.04
N GLU A 320 21.39 -2.24 11.71
CA GLU A 320 22.34 -1.35 11.04
C GLU A 320 23.36 -2.10 10.18
N LYS A 321 23.78 -3.30 10.60
CA LYS A 321 24.59 -4.20 9.77
C LYS A 321 23.81 -4.67 8.54
N ALA A 322 22.51 -4.94 8.70
CA ALA A 322 21.64 -5.36 7.60
C ALA A 322 21.34 -4.26 6.58
N LEU A 323 21.44 -2.96 6.93
CA LEU A 323 21.30 -1.85 5.97
C LEU A 323 22.25 -1.96 4.77
N VAL A 324 23.45 -2.50 4.99
CA VAL A 324 24.47 -2.65 3.94
C VAL A 324 24.45 -4.04 3.30
N SER A 325 23.41 -4.84 3.53
CA SER A 325 23.24 -6.14 2.91
C SER A 325 23.12 -6.03 1.38
N LYS A 326 23.60 -7.06 0.69
CA LYS A 326 23.33 -7.25 -0.75
C LYS A 326 21.93 -7.83 -0.99
N ASN A 327 21.30 -8.39 0.04
CA ASN A 327 19.93 -8.88 -0.05
C ASN A 327 18.95 -7.69 0.13
N PRO A 328 18.18 -7.32 -0.90
CA PRO A 328 17.29 -6.15 -0.85
C PRO A 328 16.16 -6.33 0.18
N GLY A 329 15.75 -7.56 0.45
CA GLY A 329 14.77 -7.87 1.48
C GLY A 329 15.28 -7.58 2.89
N ALA A 330 16.52 -7.96 3.19
CA ALA A 330 17.17 -7.66 4.47
C ALA A 330 17.36 -6.15 4.67
N SER A 331 17.90 -5.46 3.66
CA SER A 331 18.10 -4.00 3.69
C SER A 331 16.78 -3.24 3.84
N SER A 332 15.71 -3.69 3.16
CA SER A 332 14.38 -3.08 3.28
C SER A 332 13.76 -3.26 4.66
N VAL A 333 13.83 -4.47 5.23
CA VAL A 333 13.36 -4.73 6.60
C VAL A 333 14.13 -3.88 7.62
N ALA A 334 15.46 -3.82 7.50
CA ALA A 334 16.30 -3.03 8.38
C ALA A 334 15.96 -1.53 8.29
N LEU A 335 15.90 -1.00 7.07
CA LEU A 335 15.61 0.41 6.82
C LEU A 335 14.26 0.82 7.43
N VAL A 336 13.20 0.05 7.18
CA VAL A 336 11.86 0.37 7.69
C VAL A 336 11.81 0.31 9.21
N ASN A 337 12.39 -0.72 9.83
CA ASN A 337 12.37 -0.82 11.30
C ASN A 337 13.20 0.26 11.97
N LEU A 338 14.38 0.61 11.43
CA LEU A 338 15.23 1.66 11.98
C LEU A 338 14.64 3.07 11.85
N LEU A 339 13.78 3.32 10.87
CA LEU A 339 13.15 4.62 10.66
C LEU A 339 11.79 4.78 11.35
N PHE A 340 11.00 3.70 11.44
CA PHE A 340 9.61 3.78 11.91
C PHE A 340 9.30 2.98 13.18
N ASN A 341 10.22 2.15 13.65
CA ASN A 341 9.95 1.20 14.74
C ASN A 341 10.91 1.28 15.93
N GLN A 342 11.92 2.14 15.84
CA GLN A 342 12.79 2.50 16.95
C GLN A 342 12.26 3.75 17.66
N ALA A 343 12.62 3.92 18.93
CA ALA A 343 12.23 5.09 19.72
C ALA A 343 12.66 6.40 19.06
N GLU A 344 13.83 6.40 18.42
CA GLU A 344 14.34 7.49 17.60
C GLU A 344 14.71 6.97 16.21
N PRO A 345 14.36 7.68 15.11
CA PRO A 345 14.78 7.30 13.77
C PRO A 345 16.32 7.26 13.65
N SER A 346 16.86 6.17 13.11
CA SER A 346 18.32 6.02 12.93
C SER A 346 18.87 6.96 11.85
N GLU A 347 19.84 7.80 12.21
CA GLU A 347 20.56 8.67 11.27
C GLU A 347 21.30 7.85 10.20
N LYS A 348 21.80 6.67 10.54
CA LYS A 348 22.48 5.80 9.57
C LYS A 348 21.52 5.25 8.53
N ALA A 349 20.31 4.87 8.94
CA ALA A 349 19.26 4.43 8.03
C ALA A 349 18.81 5.58 7.11
N ARG A 350 18.67 6.78 7.68
CA ARG A 350 18.40 8.03 6.95
C ARG A 350 19.48 8.31 5.90
N GLN A 351 20.76 8.23 6.27
CA GLN A 351 21.88 8.48 5.35
C GLN A 351 21.91 7.46 4.19
N VAL A 352 21.67 6.17 4.46
CA VAL A 352 21.59 5.14 3.40
C VAL A 352 20.50 5.48 2.38
N LEU A 353 19.35 6.01 2.84
CA LEU A 353 18.28 6.43 1.95
C LEU A 353 18.68 7.67 1.14
N LEU A 354 19.32 8.67 1.75
CA LEU A 354 19.87 9.83 1.03
C LEU A 354 20.88 9.42 -0.03
N ASP A 355 21.84 8.56 0.30
CA ASP A 355 22.86 8.08 -0.63
C ASP A 355 22.23 7.37 -1.83
N GLN A 356 21.20 6.54 -1.59
CA GLN A 356 20.47 5.89 -2.68
C GLN A 356 19.73 6.91 -3.56
N LEU A 357 19.01 7.85 -2.95
CA LEU A 357 18.28 8.90 -3.69
C LEU A 357 19.24 9.77 -4.50
N ASN A 358 20.45 9.97 -3.99
CA ASN A 358 21.53 10.71 -4.64
C ASN A 358 22.24 9.93 -5.75
N GLY A 359 22.01 8.62 -5.87
CA GLY A 359 22.66 7.74 -6.83
C GLY A 359 24.12 7.41 -6.45
N SER A 360 24.46 7.55 -5.16
CA SER A 360 25.81 7.32 -4.63
C SER A 360 26.08 5.84 -4.32
N VAL A 361 25.03 5.02 -4.25
CA VAL A 361 25.12 3.57 -4.00
C VAL A 361 24.24 2.81 -4.99
N ASP A 362 24.63 1.57 -5.31
CA ASP A 362 23.79 0.64 -6.06
C ASP A 362 22.42 0.53 -5.39
N HIS A 363 21.35 0.48 -6.20
CA HIS A 363 19.97 0.46 -5.72
C HIS A 363 19.68 -0.80 -4.88
N ARG A 364 19.78 -0.69 -3.55
CA ARG A 364 19.52 -1.80 -2.61
C ARG A 364 18.08 -1.83 -2.11
N ILE A 365 17.40 -0.69 -2.18
CA ILE A 365 16.02 -0.52 -1.76
C ILE A 365 15.17 -0.33 -3.01
N ASN A 366 14.02 -1.00 -3.07
CA ASN A 366 13.08 -0.79 -4.15
C ASN A 366 12.71 0.71 -4.24
N PRO A 367 12.79 1.36 -5.43
CA PRO A 367 12.47 2.77 -5.59
C PRO A 367 11.08 3.18 -5.08
N GLU A 368 10.07 2.31 -5.24
CA GLU A 368 8.72 2.55 -4.74
C GLU A 368 8.70 2.56 -3.20
N LEU A 369 9.39 1.62 -2.55
CA LEU A 369 9.52 1.61 -1.09
C LEU A 369 10.26 2.85 -0.59
N ALA A 370 11.35 3.25 -1.26
CA ALA A 370 12.07 4.47 -0.92
C ALA A 370 11.14 5.70 -0.96
N MET A 371 10.32 5.82 -2.02
CA MET A 371 9.33 6.90 -2.16
C MET A 371 8.23 6.85 -1.08
N ARG A 372 7.74 5.66 -0.72
CA ARG A 372 6.78 5.48 0.39
C ARG A 372 7.36 5.95 1.73
N ILE A 373 8.62 5.59 2.00
CA ILE A 373 9.32 5.98 3.23
C ILE A 373 9.44 7.50 3.31
N ILE A 374 9.99 8.16 2.28
CA ILE A 374 10.19 9.61 2.33
C ILE A 374 8.89 10.41 2.32
N ALA A 375 7.80 9.88 1.75
CA ALA A 375 6.49 10.51 1.82
C ALA A 375 5.90 10.46 3.24
N ALA A 376 6.19 9.38 3.98
CA ALA A 376 5.72 9.18 5.34
C ALA A 376 6.55 9.88 6.42
N LEU A 377 7.83 10.19 6.15
CA LEU A 377 8.70 10.91 7.07
C LEU A 377 8.49 12.42 6.97
N ASP A 378 8.59 13.12 8.10
CA ASP A 378 8.67 14.57 8.11
C ASP A 378 10.11 15.07 8.01
N ASP A 379 10.78 14.75 6.90
CA ASP A 379 12.17 15.10 6.65
C ASP A 379 12.31 15.91 5.36
N ALA A 380 12.60 17.20 5.49
CA ALA A 380 12.68 18.12 4.36
C ALA A 380 13.82 17.78 3.38
N GLU A 381 14.95 17.28 3.88
CA GLU A 381 16.11 16.94 3.05
C GLU A 381 15.83 15.68 2.23
N LEU A 382 15.25 14.64 2.84
CA LEU A 382 14.82 13.43 2.13
C LEU A 382 13.74 13.75 1.09
N LYS A 383 12.78 14.62 1.39
CA LYS A 383 11.76 15.09 0.44
C LYS A 383 12.41 15.82 -0.75
N GLN A 384 13.39 16.68 -0.50
CA GLN A 384 14.15 17.36 -1.54
C GLN A 384 14.94 16.38 -2.41
N ALA A 385 15.67 15.44 -1.80
CA ALA A 385 16.42 14.40 -2.49
C ALA A 385 15.51 13.50 -3.34
N GLY A 386 14.33 13.14 -2.82
CA GLY A 386 13.29 12.41 -3.55
C GLY A 386 12.80 13.13 -4.79
N GLY A 387 12.54 14.45 -4.67
CA GLY A 387 12.19 15.29 -5.81
C GLY A 387 13.30 15.36 -6.87
N GLN A 388 14.57 15.39 -6.47
CA GLN A 388 15.71 15.33 -7.39
C GLN A 388 15.88 13.96 -8.03
N ALA A 389 15.74 12.87 -7.27
CA ALA A 389 15.77 11.49 -7.78
C ALA A 389 14.68 11.27 -8.85
N SER A 390 13.47 11.78 -8.60
CA SER A 390 12.35 11.71 -9.54
C SER A 390 12.59 12.42 -10.87
N ARG A 391 13.33 13.53 -10.86
CA ARG A 391 13.75 14.22 -12.09
C ARG A 391 14.81 13.45 -12.88
N ARG A 392 15.60 12.62 -12.20
CA ARG A 392 16.69 11.82 -12.81
C ARG A 392 16.22 10.48 -13.34
N SER A 393 15.21 9.88 -12.72
CA SER A 393 14.72 8.55 -13.09
C SER A 393 13.22 8.42 -12.88
N SER A 394 12.53 7.89 -13.89
CA SER A 394 11.11 7.58 -13.84
C SER A 394 10.75 6.46 -12.85
N ALA A 395 11.75 5.72 -12.34
CA ALA A 395 11.54 4.75 -11.27
C ALA A 395 11.14 5.41 -9.94
N TYR A 396 11.46 6.70 -9.75
CA TYR A 396 11.06 7.48 -8.59
C TYR A 396 9.92 8.42 -8.98
N ASP A 397 8.69 8.08 -8.60
CA ASP A 397 7.52 8.91 -8.90
C ASP A 397 7.16 9.82 -7.70
N TRP A 398 7.99 10.85 -7.45
CA TRP A 398 7.80 11.73 -6.30
C TRP A 398 6.53 12.57 -6.41
N ARG A 399 6.12 12.96 -7.61
CA ARG A 399 4.85 13.68 -7.82
C ARG A 399 3.69 12.87 -7.26
N PHE A 400 3.69 11.56 -7.51
CA PHE A 400 2.67 10.67 -7.02
C PHE A 400 2.78 10.42 -5.52
N TRP A 401 3.96 10.05 -5.03
CA TRP A 401 4.14 9.69 -3.62
C TRP A 401 4.13 10.89 -2.67
N GLY A 402 4.91 11.93 -2.98
CA GLY A 402 5.03 13.14 -2.16
C GLY A 402 3.91 14.17 -2.38
N GLY A 403 3.12 14.03 -3.45
CA GLY A 403 1.94 14.86 -3.71
C GLY A 403 0.65 14.12 -3.34
N GLU A 404 0.20 13.25 -4.23
CA GLU A 404 -1.12 12.59 -4.15
C GLU A 404 -1.24 11.61 -2.96
N ARG A 405 -0.12 11.06 -2.48
CA ARG A 405 -0.10 10.01 -1.44
C ARG A 405 0.61 10.42 -0.16
N ALA A 406 0.94 11.69 0.02
CA ALA A 406 1.64 12.18 1.21
C ALA A 406 0.86 11.90 2.51
N LYS A 407 -0.47 11.74 2.42
CA LYS A 407 -1.36 11.46 3.55
C LYS A 407 -1.66 9.97 3.74
N TRP A 408 -1.08 9.08 2.94
CA TRP A 408 -1.35 7.66 3.08
C TRP A 408 -0.81 7.15 4.41
N PRO A 409 -1.58 6.34 5.14
CA PRO A 409 -1.14 5.79 6.41
C PRO A 409 -0.01 4.81 6.15
N VAL A 410 0.99 4.84 7.03
CA VAL A 410 2.14 3.94 6.97
C VAL A 410 1.70 2.47 7.07
N GLU A 411 0.61 2.24 7.80
CA GLU A 411 -0.12 0.96 7.90
C GLU A 411 -0.47 0.35 6.54
N ASN A 412 -0.59 1.15 5.47
CA ASN A 412 -0.92 0.54 4.18
C ASN A 412 0.16 -0.42 3.67
N TRP A 413 1.43 -0.19 4.03
CA TRP A 413 2.59 -0.90 3.47
C TRP A 413 3.60 -1.43 4.50
N ILE A 414 3.61 -0.92 5.73
CA ILE A 414 4.66 -1.26 6.71
C ILE A 414 4.59 -2.69 7.25
N PHE A 415 3.43 -3.35 7.20
CA PHE A 415 3.21 -4.67 7.81
C PHE A 415 4.09 -5.78 7.24
N ASP A 416 4.54 -5.64 5.99
CA ASP A 416 5.46 -6.60 5.38
C ASP A 416 6.86 -6.55 6.02
N TYR A 417 7.16 -5.47 6.75
CA TYR A 417 8.48 -5.20 7.33
C TYR A 417 8.51 -5.24 8.86
N VAL A 418 7.37 -5.00 9.51
CA VAL A 418 7.30 -4.84 10.98
C VAL A 418 6.36 -5.88 11.60
N VAL A 419 6.77 -6.46 12.74
CA VAL A 419 5.95 -7.44 13.49
C VAL A 419 4.97 -6.75 14.44
N ILE A 420 5.47 -5.78 15.22
CA ILE A 420 4.72 -4.87 16.08
C ILE A 420 5.26 -3.48 15.81
N ARG A 421 4.37 -2.52 15.50
CA ARG A 421 4.74 -1.11 15.48
C ARG A 421 4.83 -0.63 16.92
N ASN A 422 6.03 -0.34 17.39
CA ASN A 422 6.27 0.34 18.65
C ASN A 422 5.66 1.73 18.52
N GLN A 423 4.47 1.91 19.08
CA GLN A 423 3.81 3.20 19.08
C GLN A 423 4.63 4.12 19.99
N THR A 424 5.36 5.06 19.41
CA THR A 424 5.68 6.32 20.08
C THR A 424 4.42 7.16 19.96
N GLU A 425 3.69 7.31 21.07
CA GLU A 425 2.57 8.24 21.20
C GLU A 425 3.01 9.70 20.94
#